data_AF-A0A5F2IDC3-F1
#
_entry.id   AF-A0A5F2IDC3-F1
#
_cell.length_a   1.000
_cell.length_b   1.000
_cell.length_c   1.000
_cell.angle_alpha   90.00
_cell.angle_beta   90.00
_cell.angle_gamma   90.00
#
_symmetry.space_group_name_H-M   'P 1'
#
loop_
_entity.id
_entity.type
_entity.pdbx_description
1 polymer ?
#
loop_
_entity_poly.entity_id
_entity_poly.type
_entity_poly.pdbx_seq_one_letter_code
_entity_poly.pdbx_strand_id
1 'polypeptide(L)'
;MYWWIRENAREYCILADDGNVAGPQQFLEMEKGAAQVDRDTLQFRFDDERPLPIPDFVPSSHPGVIFAKPEVFSLFDHLLVENHHKSYVARTDSGPLQIYAPMEEVSGFDFSRSTFDTFDDGDIWHIYELRLVDGFSTNSHLFRLNDNWGTRFHIVVSDAFKDVYEKHGLTGLRFHPT
;
A
#
# COMPACT_ATOMS: atom_id res chain seq x y z
N MET A 1 -11.28 0.10 -14.95
CA MET A 1 -11.62 -0.81 -13.83
C MET A 1 -10.63 -0.55 -12.70
N TYR A 2 -11.01 -0.84 -11.46
CA TYR A 2 -10.16 -0.66 -10.28
C TYR A 2 -10.02 -1.97 -9.50
N TRP A 3 -8.92 -2.08 -8.77
CA TRP A 3 -8.53 -3.28 -8.04
C TRP A 3 -8.04 -2.89 -6.65
N TRP A 4 -8.61 -3.51 -5.61
CA TRP A 4 -8.08 -3.41 -4.27
C TRP A 4 -6.89 -4.37 -4.14
N ILE A 5 -5.72 -3.82 -3.82
CA ILE A 5 -4.51 -4.64 -3.65
C ILE A 5 -4.34 -5.09 -2.20
N ARG A 6 -3.85 -6.31 -2.04
CA ARG A 6 -3.41 -6.87 -0.77
C ARG A 6 -2.04 -7.49 -0.92
N GLU A 7 -1.21 -7.36 0.10
CA GLU A 7 0.10 -8.00 0.13
C GLU A 7 -0.03 -9.52 0.31
N ASN A 8 0.85 -10.28 -0.34
CA ASN A 8 0.82 -11.74 -0.34
C ASN A 8 1.75 -12.35 0.73
N ALA A 9 1.53 -11.99 2.00
CA ALA A 9 2.31 -12.48 3.15
C ALA A 9 2.23 -14.00 3.41
N ARG A 10 1.36 -14.72 2.69
CA ARG A 10 1.25 -16.19 2.81
C ARG A 10 2.27 -16.94 1.96
N GLU A 11 2.68 -16.36 0.84
CA GLU A 11 3.55 -17.00 -0.15
C GLU A 11 4.95 -16.40 -0.19
N TYR A 12 5.14 -15.24 0.46
CA TYR A 12 6.36 -14.46 0.40
C TYR A 12 6.82 -13.99 1.78
N CYS A 13 8.12 -13.73 1.89
CA CYS A 13 8.72 -13.20 3.11
C CYS A 13 8.18 -11.79 3.41
N ILE A 14 8.03 -11.48 4.70
CA ILE A 14 7.51 -10.20 5.17
C ILE A 14 8.64 -9.36 5.78
N LEU A 15 8.47 -8.04 5.81
CA LEU A 15 9.33 -7.18 6.61
C LEU A 15 8.93 -7.27 8.09
N ALA A 16 9.88 -7.66 8.92
CA ALA A 16 9.83 -7.45 10.35
C ALA A 16 10.22 -6.00 10.67
N ASP A 17 9.48 -5.40 11.59
CA ASP A 17 9.79 -4.08 12.11
C ASP A 17 10.91 -4.20 13.17
N ASP A 18 12.12 -3.72 12.83
CA ASP A 18 13.31 -3.78 13.69
C ASP A 18 13.40 -2.53 14.60
N GLY A 19 12.30 -2.23 15.30
CA GLY A 19 12.24 -1.12 16.26
C GLY A 19 12.11 0.27 15.63
N ASN A 20 11.51 0.38 14.43
CA ASN A 20 11.20 1.70 13.87
C ASN A 20 10.14 2.40 14.74
N VAL A 21 10.34 3.70 14.96
CA VAL A 21 9.37 4.54 15.70
C VAL A 21 8.24 5.03 14.77
N ALA A 22 8.43 4.90 13.46
CA ALA A 22 7.48 5.33 12.45
C ALA A 22 6.49 4.20 12.12
N GLY A 23 5.26 4.34 12.60
CA GLY A 23 4.15 3.45 12.23
C GLY A 23 3.48 3.82 10.90
N PRO A 24 2.44 3.07 10.50
CA PRO A 24 1.76 3.23 9.21
C PRO A 24 1.15 4.62 9.05
N GLN A 25 0.55 5.15 10.12
CA GLN A 25 -0.05 6.48 10.13
C GLN A 25 0.99 7.58 9.94
N GLN A 26 2.19 7.42 10.51
CA GLN A 26 3.28 8.39 10.38
C GLN A 26 3.70 8.53 8.92
N PHE A 27 3.74 7.44 8.14
CA PHE A 27 4.03 7.52 6.70
C PHE A 27 2.96 8.27 5.90
N LEU A 28 1.69 8.17 6.33
CA LEU A 28 0.53 8.75 5.64
C LEU A 28 0.22 10.21 6.05
N GLU A 29 0.69 10.67 7.21
CA GLU A 29 0.36 12.01 7.77
C GLU A 29 1.48 13.03 7.65
N MET A 30 2.56 12.72 6.93
CA MET A 30 3.76 13.55 6.84
C MET A 30 3.53 14.95 6.24
N GLU A 31 2.39 15.21 5.57
CA GLU A 31 2.06 16.53 5.07
C GLU A 31 1.59 17.52 6.14
N LYS A 32 1.05 17.03 7.27
CA LYS A 32 0.46 17.88 8.31
C LYS A 32 1.45 18.29 9.40
N GLY A 33 2.75 18.01 9.22
CA GLY A 33 3.83 18.53 10.07
C GLY A 33 4.01 17.85 11.44
N ALA A 34 3.41 16.67 11.68
CA ALA A 34 3.39 16.06 13.01
C ALA A 34 4.62 15.19 13.36
N ALA A 35 5.36 14.66 12.39
CA ALA A 35 6.66 14.03 12.61
C ALA A 35 7.37 13.86 11.25
N GLN A 36 8.55 14.48 11.07
CA GLN A 36 9.40 14.07 9.97
C GLN A 36 10.02 12.72 10.34
N VAL A 37 9.60 11.65 9.65
CA VAL A 37 10.30 10.37 9.74
C VAL A 37 11.75 10.61 9.33
N ASP A 38 12.68 10.40 10.26
CA ASP A 38 14.10 10.48 9.98
C ASP A 38 14.47 9.33 9.05
N ARG A 39 14.74 9.68 7.79
CA ARG A 39 15.02 8.72 6.72
C ARG A 39 16.25 7.87 7.01
N ASP A 40 17.21 8.40 7.77
CA ASP A 40 18.42 7.68 8.12
C ASP A 40 18.18 6.62 9.22
N THR A 41 17.00 6.66 9.85
CA THR A 41 16.61 5.70 10.91
C THR A 41 15.72 4.56 10.40
N LEU A 42 15.23 4.61 9.15
CA LEU A 42 14.36 3.57 8.59
C LEU A 42 15.16 2.30 8.27
N GLN A 43 15.07 1.32 9.16
CA GLN A 43 15.74 0.03 9.04
C GLN A 43 14.75 -1.11 9.25
N PHE A 44 14.66 -2.00 8.27
CA PHE A 44 13.82 -3.19 8.35
C PHE A 44 14.66 -4.43 8.14
N ARG A 45 14.17 -5.58 8.59
CA ARG A 45 14.76 -6.88 8.28
C ARG A 45 13.70 -7.79 7.70
N PHE A 46 14.11 -8.71 6.87
CA PHE A 46 13.22 -9.78 6.45
C PHE A 46 13.02 -10.76 7.61
N ASP A 47 11.77 -11.18 7.82
CA ASP A 47 11.44 -12.22 8.79
C ASP A 47 12.11 -13.54 8.36
N ASP A 48 13.11 -13.96 9.12
CA ASP A 48 13.91 -15.16 8.89
C ASP A 48 13.31 -16.41 9.56
N GLU A 49 12.23 -16.27 10.35
CA GLU A 49 11.51 -17.41 10.93
C GLU A 49 10.79 -18.24 9.86
N ARG A 50 10.47 -17.63 8.71
CA ARG A 50 9.85 -18.29 7.56
C ARG A 50 10.72 -18.14 6.31
N PRO A 51 11.32 -19.23 5.79
CA PRO A 51 12.19 -19.18 4.62
C PRO A 51 11.38 -19.09 3.32
N LEU A 52 10.59 -18.04 3.19
CA LEU A 52 9.82 -17.71 1.98
C LEU A 52 10.67 -16.83 1.06
N PRO A 53 10.42 -16.85 -0.26
CA PRO A 53 11.12 -15.98 -1.19
C PRO A 53 10.79 -14.50 -0.94
N ILE A 54 11.77 -13.62 -1.20
CA ILE A 54 11.56 -12.17 -1.22
C ILE A 54 10.88 -11.79 -2.55
N PRO A 55 9.70 -11.16 -2.54
CA PRO A 55 8.99 -10.74 -3.74
C PRO A 55 9.48 -9.38 -4.26
N ASP A 56 8.96 -8.97 -5.41
CA ASP A 56 9.17 -7.62 -5.96
C ASP A 56 8.47 -6.55 -5.11
N PHE A 57 7.21 -6.80 -4.74
CA PHE A 57 6.45 -5.99 -3.79
C PHE A 57 6.40 -6.69 -2.44
N VAL A 58 7.06 -6.12 -1.45
CA VAL A 58 7.35 -6.75 -0.18
C VAL A 58 6.21 -6.54 0.83
N PRO A 59 5.59 -7.63 1.33
CA PRO A 59 4.61 -7.53 2.41
C PRO A 59 5.18 -6.91 3.68
N SER A 60 4.36 -6.16 4.40
CA SER A 60 4.74 -5.45 5.61
C SER A 60 3.57 -5.38 6.61
N SER A 61 3.87 -5.05 7.86
CA SER A 61 2.85 -4.67 8.85
C SER A 61 2.35 -3.23 8.70
N HIS A 62 2.72 -2.55 7.60
CA HIS A 62 2.48 -1.12 7.39
C HIS A 62 1.42 -0.89 6.31
N PRO A 63 0.12 -0.96 6.64
CA PRO A 63 -0.93 -0.80 5.65
C PRO A 63 -0.99 0.65 5.12
N GLY A 64 -1.47 0.79 3.90
CA GLY A 64 -1.59 2.09 3.21
C GLY A 64 -0.30 2.55 2.52
N VAL A 65 0.81 1.84 2.67
CA VAL A 65 2.05 2.06 1.89
C VAL A 65 2.47 0.79 1.17
N ILE A 66 3.38 0.92 0.20
CA ILE A 66 3.91 -0.17 -0.61
C ILE A 66 5.42 -0.21 -0.47
N PHE A 67 5.99 -1.39 -0.26
CA PHE A 67 7.43 -1.61 -0.29
C PHE A 67 7.81 -2.35 -1.56
N ALA A 68 8.80 -1.86 -2.28
CA ALA A 68 9.39 -2.59 -3.41
C ALA A 68 10.82 -2.11 -3.65
N LYS A 69 11.60 -2.85 -4.45
CA LYS A 69 12.91 -2.35 -4.88
C LYS A 69 12.73 -1.12 -5.78
N PRO A 70 13.67 -0.15 -5.77
CA PRO A 70 13.56 1.05 -6.59
C PRO A 70 13.32 0.77 -8.09
N GLU A 71 13.99 -0.24 -8.64
CA GLU A 71 13.84 -0.64 -10.05
C GLU A 71 12.44 -1.18 -10.39
N VAL A 72 11.70 -1.68 -9.41
CA VAL A 72 10.30 -2.10 -9.59
C VAL A 72 9.42 -0.88 -9.81
N PHE A 73 9.58 0.17 -9.00
CA PHE A 73 8.81 1.41 -9.15
C PHE A 73 9.10 2.12 -10.47
N SER A 74 10.33 2.04 -11.00
CA SER A 74 10.67 2.60 -12.30
C SER A 74 9.82 2.05 -13.46
N LEU A 75 9.29 0.82 -13.33
CA LEU A 75 8.36 0.26 -14.33
C LEU A 75 7.02 1.02 -14.37
N PHE A 76 6.65 1.65 -13.26
CA PHE A 76 5.39 2.35 -13.07
C PHE A 76 5.51 3.88 -13.20
N ASP A 77 6.70 4.44 -13.43
CA ASP A 77 6.94 5.89 -13.44
C ASP A 77 5.92 6.66 -14.31
N HIS A 78 5.59 6.12 -15.49
CA HIS A 78 4.62 6.70 -16.41
C HIS A 78 3.18 6.79 -15.85
N LEU A 79 2.82 5.95 -14.88
CA LEU A 79 1.52 5.98 -14.17
C LEU A 79 1.60 6.79 -12.87
N LEU A 80 2.78 6.90 -12.27
CA LEU A 80 2.98 7.54 -10.97
C LEU A 80 3.37 9.00 -11.06
N VAL A 81 3.78 9.49 -12.24
CA VAL A 81 4.28 10.87 -12.43
C VAL A 81 3.25 11.94 -12.05
N GLU A 82 1.96 11.66 -12.28
CA GLU A 82 0.86 12.58 -11.94
C GLU A 82 0.23 12.28 -10.57
N ASN A 83 0.53 11.14 -9.96
CA ASN A 83 -0.02 10.79 -8.66
C ASN A 83 0.70 11.59 -7.57
N HIS A 84 -0.07 12.21 -6.69
CA HIS A 84 0.50 12.75 -5.48
C HIS A 84 0.97 11.62 -4.58
N HIS A 85 2.27 11.59 -4.28
CA HIS A 85 2.89 10.55 -3.47
C HIS A 85 4.08 11.06 -2.66
N LYS A 86 4.48 10.28 -1.66
CA LYS A 86 5.79 10.40 -1.03
C LYS A 86 6.55 9.10 -1.19
N SER A 87 7.86 9.21 -1.33
CA SER A 87 8.75 8.06 -1.39
C SER A 87 9.90 8.20 -0.40
N TYR A 88 10.25 7.08 0.23
CA TYR A 88 11.37 6.98 1.16
C TYR A 88 12.22 5.78 0.77
N VAL A 89 13.51 5.82 1.09
CA VAL A 89 14.38 4.64 0.94
C VAL A 89 14.66 4.12 2.34
N ALA A 90 14.30 2.87 2.57
CA ALA A 90 14.64 2.15 3.78
C ALA A 90 15.77 1.16 3.52
N ARG A 91 16.62 0.96 4.52
CA ARG A 91 17.69 -0.05 4.44
C ARG A 91 17.15 -1.38 4.94
N THR A 92 17.48 -2.44 4.23
CA THR A 92 17.27 -3.82 4.69
C THR A 92 18.58 -4.60 4.64
N ASP A 93 18.61 -5.74 5.31
CA ASP A 93 19.67 -6.74 5.23
C ASP A 93 19.84 -7.34 3.83
N SER A 94 18.84 -7.22 2.95
CA SER A 94 18.90 -7.67 1.55
C SER A 94 19.05 -6.54 0.52
N GLY A 95 19.26 -5.29 0.96
CA GLY A 95 19.44 -4.11 0.10
C GLY A 95 18.43 -2.98 0.35
N PRO A 96 18.46 -1.89 -0.42
CA PRO A 96 17.51 -0.80 -0.27
C PRO A 96 16.12 -1.19 -0.77
N LEU A 97 15.09 -0.83 -0.02
CA LEU A 97 13.70 -0.83 -0.49
C LEU A 97 13.19 0.61 -0.55
N GLN A 98 12.39 0.89 -1.57
CA GLN A 98 11.59 2.10 -1.63
C GLN A 98 10.24 1.86 -0.95
N ILE A 99 9.88 2.77 -0.05
CA ILE A 99 8.55 2.88 0.53
C ILE A 99 7.80 3.91 -0.30
N TYR A 100 6.70 3.52 -0.91
CA TYR A 100 5.81 4.40 -1.66
C TYR A 100 4.51 4.60 -0.87
N ALA A 101 4.23 5.84 -0.51
CA ALA A 101 2.99 6.25 0.13
C ALA A 101 2.14 7.04 -0.88
N PRO A 102 1.03 6.46 -1.40
CA PRO A 102 0.08 7.23 -2.19
C PRO A 102 -0.57 8.29 -1.30
N MET A 103 -0.46 9.56 -1.68
CA MET A 103 -1.07 10.66 -0.93
C MET A 103 -2.44 11.04 -1.49
N GLU A 104 -2.76 10.56 -2.69
CA GLU A 104 -4.07 10.73 -3.28
C GLU A 104 -5.14 9.99 -2.46
N GLU A 105 -6.13 10.74 -2.01
CA GLU A 105 -7.26 10.25 -1.23
C GLU A 105 -8.57 10.67 -1.91
N VAL A 106 -9.39 9.68 -2.26
CA VAL A 106 -10.64 9.90 -3.01
C VAL A 106 -11.82 9.26 -2.28
N SER A 107 -12.97 9.91 -2.35
CA SER A 107 -14.22 9.37 -1.83
C SER A 107 -14.83 8.43 -2.86
N GLY A 108 -15.15 7.21 -2.46
CA GLY A 108 -15.64 6.19 -3.38
C GLY A 108 -16.04 4.88 -2.76
N PHE A 109 -15.86 4.68 -1.46
CA PHE A 109 -16.27 3.46 -0.76
C PHE A 109 -17.80 3.33 -0.74
N ASP A 110 -18.31 2.19 -1.20
CA ASP A 110 -19.73 1.89 -1.17
C ASP A 110 -20.07 1.10 0.10
N PHE A 111 -20.52 1.81 1.14
CA PHE A 111 -20.94 1.19 2.41
C PHE A 111 -22.12 0.22 2.27
N SER A 112 -22.92 0.32 1.21
CA SER A 112 -24.10 -0.52 1.02
C SER A 112 -23.80 -1.85 0.33
N ARG A 113 -22.73 -1.89 -0.48
CA ARG A 113 -22.30 -3.08 -1.24
C ARG A 113 -21.01 -3.71 -0.75
N SER A 114 -20.23 -2.99 0.06
CA SER A 114 -19.03 -3.54 0.70
C SER A 114 -19.40 -4.40 1.91
N THR A 115 -18.58 -5.40 2.20
CA THR A 115 -18.73 -6.24 3.40
C THR A 115 -17.54 -5.97 4.33
N PHE A 116 -17.81 -5.50 5.53
CA PHE A 116 -16.81 -5.04 6.50
C PHE A 116 -17.31 -5.13 7.94
N ASP A 117 -16.38 -5.15 8.88
CA ASP A 117 -16.62 -5.03 10.33
C ASP A 117 -16.17 -3.65 10.81
N THR A 118 -16.88 -3.13 11.81
CA THR A 118 -16.53 -1.87 12.49
C THR A 118 -16.14 -2.12 13.94
N PHE A 119 -15.32 -1.23 14.48
CA PHE A 119 -15.18 -1.04 15.92
C PHE A 119 -16.46 -0.42 16.52
N ASP A 120 -16.50 -0.34 17.86
CA ASP A 120 -17.61 0.27 18.61
C ASP A 120 -17.79 1.77 18.32
N ASP A 121 -16.73 2.46 17.88
CA ASP A 121 -16.77 3.88 17.49
C ASP A 121 -17.23 4.11 16.04
N GLY A 122 -17.49 3.04 15.29
CA GLY A 122 -17.97 3.07 13.91
C GLY A 122 -16.85 3.07 12.86
N ASP A 123 -15.58 3.08 13.26
CA ASP A 123 -14.48 2.96 12.30
C ASP A 123 -14.34 1.54 11.76
N ILE A 124 -14.00 1.44 10.48
CA ILE A 124 -13.83 0.15 9.80
C ILE A 124 -12.57 -0.52 10.33
N TRP A 125 -12.75 -1.70 10.94
CA TRP A 125 -11.68 -2.55 11.44
C TRP A 125 -11.19 -3.53 10.37
N HIS A 126 -12.12 -4.11 9.61
CA HIS A 126 -11.80 -5.14 8.63
C HIS A 126 -12.69 -5.03 7.40
N ILE A 127 -12.10 -5.16 6.22
CA ILE A 127 -12.83 -5.21 4.95
C ILE A 127 -12.67 -6.60 4.37
N TYR A 128 -13.79 -7.30 4.17
CA TYR A 128 -13.83 -8.59 3.48
C TYR A 128 -13.98 -8.40 1.97
N GLU A 129 -14.81 -7.43 1.60
CA GLU A 129 -15.11 -7.07 0.22
C GLU A 129 -15.22 -5.55 0.13
N LEU A 130 -14.36 -4.95 -0.69
CA LEU A 130 -14.36 -3.52 -0.97
C LEU A 130 -15.11 -3.29 -2.28
N ARG A 131 -16.17 -2.50 -2.26
CA ARG A 131 -16.89 -2.05 -3.46
C ARG A 131 -16.77 -0.54 -3.60
N LEU A 132 -16.56 -0.08 -4.84
CA LEU A 132 -16.64 1.34 -5.16
C LEU A 132 -18.08 1.73 -5.53
N VAL A 133 -18.46 2.99 -5.33
CA VAL A 133 -19.78 3.51 -5.71
C VAL A 133 -20.01 3.41 -7.22
N ASP A 134 -21.26 3.25 -7.63
CA ASP A 134 -21.60 3.20 -9.06
C ASP A 134 -21.22 4.49 -9.79
N GLY A 135 -20.56 4.34 -10.95
CA GLY A 135 -20.05 5.46 -11.73
C GLY A 135 -18.77 6.11 -11.19
N PHE A 136 -18.13 5.51 -10.18
CA PHE A 136 -16.86 6.01 -9.66
C PHE A 136 -15.79 6.14 -10.76
N SER A 137 -15.08 7.26 -10.74
CA SER A 137 -13.93 7.52 -11.61
C SER A 137 -12.95 8.48 -10.94
N THR A 138 -11.66 8.23 -11.13
CA THR A 138 -10.56 9.14 -10.79
C THR A 138 -9.49 9.07 -11.87
N ASN A 139 -8.73 10.16 -12.04
CA ASN A 139 -7.57 10.22 -12.94
C ASN A 139 -6.36 9.49 -12.35
N SER A 140 -6.38 9.15 -11.05
CA SER A 140 -5.24 8.56 -10.36
C SER A 140 -5.17 7.05 -10.58
N HIS A 141 -3.97 6.56 -10.88
CA HIS A 141 -3.72 5.15 -11.11
C HIS A 141 -3.51 4.32 -9.83
N LEU A 142 -3.27 5.00 -8.71
CA LEU A 142 -2.95 4.44 -7.41
C LEU A 142 -3.40 5.44 -6.33
N PHE A 143 -4.35 5.05 -5.49
CA PHE A 143 -4.99 5.94 -4.51
C PHE A 143 -5.46 5.19 -3.27
N ARG A 144 -5.87 5.94 -2.23
CA ARG A 144 -6.52 5.45 -1.01
C ARG A 144 -7.92 6.04 -0.89
N LEU A 145 -8.78 5.42 -0.09
CA LEU A 145 -10.13 5.89 0.17
C LEU A 145 -10.19 6.77 1.42
N ASN A 146 -11.05 7.78 1.45
CA ASN A 146 -11.17 8.69 2.61
C ASN A 146 -12.56 8.73 3.25
N ASP A 147 -13.46 7.84 2.85
CA ASP A 147 -14.84 7.80 3.33
C ASP A 147 -14.94 7.38 4.81
N ASN A 148 -13.99 6.59 5.30
CA ASN A 148 -13.84 6.24 6.72
C ASN A 148 -12.36 6.09 7.09
N TRP A 149 -12.02 6.30 8.36
CA TRP A 149 -10.64 6.18 8.84
C TRP A 149 -10.01 4.81 8.52
N GLY A 150 -10.74 3.70 8.67
CA GLY A 150 -10.22 2.38 8.33
C GLY A 150 -9.90 2.21 6.84
N THR A 151 -10.70 2.82 5.96
CA THR A 151 -10.55 2.67 4.50
C THR A 151 -9.30 3.35 3.95
N ARG A 152 -8.75 4.32 4.68
CA ARG A 152 -7.53 5.06 4.28
C ARG A 152 -6.28 4.20 4.21
N PHE A 153 -6.29 3.02 4.82
CA PHE A 153 -5.15 2.10 4.85
C PHE A 153 -5.23 1.05 3.73
N HIS A 154 -6.27 1.11 2.90
CA HIS A 154 -6.44 0.25 1.74
C HIS A 154 -6.03 0.99 0.47
N ILE A 155 -5.22 0.30 -0.34
CA ILE A 155 -4.73 0.84 -1.59
C ILE A 155 -5.56 0.27 -2.74
N VAL A 156 -6.02 1.15 -3.61
CA VAL A 156 -6.74 0.80 -4.84
C VAL A 156 -5.92 1.26 -6.03
N VAL A 157 -5.86 0.41 -7.06
CA VAL A 157 -5.12 0.65 -8.29
C VAL A 157 -6.00 0.54 -9.51
N SER A 158 -5.63 1.25 -10.56
CA SER A 158 -6.26 1.14 -11.87
C SER A 158 -5.86 -0.16 -12.59
N ASP A 159 -6.61 -0.52 -13.62
CA ASP A 159 -6.28 -1.61 -14.53
C ASP A 159 -4.90 -1.45 -15.18
N ALA A 160 -4.53 -0.23 -15.57
CA ALA A 160 -3.21 0.05 -16.15
C ALA A 160 -2.05 -0.32 -15.21
N PHE A 161 -2.22 -0.16 -13.89
CA PHE A 161 -1.24 -0.60 -12.91
C PHE A 161 -1.14 -2.13 -12.89
N LYS A 162 -2.29 -2.82 -12.85
CA LYS A 162 -2.35 -4.28 -12.88
C LYS A 162 -1.73 -4.85 -14.17
N ASP A 163 -1.97 -4.20 -15.31
CA ASP A 163 -1.39 -4.60 -16.60
C ASP A 163 0.14 -4.54 -16.58
N VAL A 164 0.74 -3.48 -16.02
CA VAL A 164 2.20 -3.38 -15.84
C VAL A 164 2.69 -4.50 -14.92
N TYR A 165 2.01 -4.72 -13.80
CA TYR A 165 2.35 -5.79 -12.86
C TYR A 165 2.38 -7.17 -13.52
N GLU A 166 1.32 -7.53 -14.24
CA GLU A 166 1.18 -8.84 -14.89
C GLU A 166 2.13 -8.99 -16.09
N LYS A 167 2.28 -7.93 -16.90
CA LYS A 167 3.20 -7.92 -18.06
C LYS A 167 4.64 -8.21 -17.67
N HIS A 168 5.07 -7.68 -16.52
CA HIS A 168 6.43 -7.87 -16.02
C HIS A 168 6.58 -9.10 -15.11
N GLY A 169 5.50 -9.85 -14.87
CA GLY A 169 5.53 -11.05 -14.03
C GLY A 169 5.93 -10.76 -12.59
N LEU A 170 5.58 -9.58 -12.08
CA LEU A 170 5.95 -9.14 -10.73
C LEU A 170 5.22 -9.97 -9.67
N THR A 171 5.79 -10.00 -8.46
CA THR A 171 5.34 -10.86 -7.35
C THR A 171 4.97 -10.04 -6.11
N GLY A 172 4.26 -10.66 -5.16
CA GLY A 172 4.00 -10.09 -3.83
C GLY A 172 2.67 -9.35 -3.61
N LEU A 173 1.87 -9.10 -4.67
CA LEU A 173 0.54 -8.49 -4.56
C LEU A 173 -0.56 -9.47 -4.98
N ARG A 174 -1.76 -9.28 -4.43
CA ARG A 174 -3.02 -9.91 -4.85
C ARG A 174 -4.01 -8.82 -5.22
N PHE A 175 -4.74 -9.04 -6.31
CA PHE A 175 -5.70 -8.08 -6.85
C PHE A 175 -7.12 -8.60 -6.61
N HIS A 176 -7.93 -7.80 -5.93
CA HIS A 176 -9.33 -8.08 -5.67
C HIS A 176 -10.19 -7.07 -6.46
N PRO A 177 -11.19 -7.51 -7.23
CA PRO A 177 -12.05 -6.59 -7.97
C PRO A 177 -12.84 -5.72 -6.98
N THR A 178 -12.93 -4.42 -7.28
CA THR A 178 -13.72 -3.46 -6.48
C THR A 178 -15.14 -3.26 -7.00
#